data_AF-A0A538T1T7-F1
#
_entry.id   AF-A0A538T1T7-F1
#
_cell.length_a   1.000
_cell.length_b   1.000
_cell.length_c   1.000
_cell.angle_alpha   90.00
_cell.angle_beta   90.00
_cell.angle_gamma   90.00
#
_symmetry.space_group_name_H-M   'P 1'
#
loop_
_entity.id
_entity.type
_entity.pdbx_description
1 polymer ?
#
loop_
_entity_poly.entity_id
_entity_poly.type
_entity_poly.pdbx_seq_one_letter_code
_entity_poly.pdbx_strand_id
1 'polypeptide(L)'
;MIGVYLRRGFLVHKAYELRTFYSNVGWGTSNYVAAVLSLAVLGSAILLVLATRPWLRIVSAISLLPMGLAMALLVSRGTLVAVALGLLGLFLAVGGRRRWSVLTLSALGTALLTQLPVFKVILLRFTLASQTFSYYARLVGWKLAFQRFVEHPLLGVGLGQGKFQTDELSNLDPHNYFLSVASETGILGLLAWIALLVILFRTAWVASRDDRNRRTWAVSLGVLLAVAVVHSCYEPTFPGANYFFLFFWIAAILHRAADPA
;
A
#
# COMPACT_ATOMS: atom_id res chain seq x y z
N MET A 1 -34.83 11.52 -13.72
CA MET A 1 -33.58 11.55 -12.92
C MET A 1 -33.07 10.17 -12.51
N ILE A 2 -33.91 9.31 -11.91
CA ILE A 2 -33.51 7.96 -11.43
C ILE A 2 -32.92 7.07 -12.55
N GLY A 3 -33.51 7.07 -13.75
CA GLY A 3 -33.01 6.28 -14.89
C GLY A 3 -31.62 6.70 -15.41
N VAL A 4 -31.21 7.97 -15.25
CA VAL A 4 -29.87 8.45 -15.61
C VAL A 4 -28.84 8.04 -14.56
N TYR A 5 -29.21 8.07 -13.27
CA TYR A 5 -28.39 7.55 -12.18
C TYR A 5 -28.20 6.04 -12.29
N LEU A 6 -29.24 5.29 -12.63
CA LEU A 6 -29.16 3.84 -12.87
C LEU A 6 -28.30 3.50 -14.09
N ARG A 7 -28.46 4.21 -15.23
CA ARG A 7 -27.59 4.01 -16.41
C ARG A 7 -26.13 4.38 -16.14
N ARG A 8 -25.87 5.51 -15.46
CA ARG A 8 -24.50 5.91 -15.11
C ARG A 8 -23.89 4.96 -14.08
N GLY A 9 -24.65 4.52 -13.09
CA GLY A 9 -24.23 3.52 -12.11
C GLY A 9 -23.89 2.18 -12.76
N PHE A 10 -24.73 1.70 -13.68
CA PHE A 10 -24.50 0.47 -14.44
C PHE A 10 -23.24 0.55 -15.32
N LEU A 11 -23.05 1.67 -16.03
CA LEU A 11 -21.85 1.88 -16.85
C LEU A 11 -20.57 1.98 -16.00
N VAL A 12 -20.63 2.63 -14.84
CA VAL A 12 -19.51 2.72 -13.90
C VAL A 12 -19.17 1.34 -13.31
N HIS A 13 -20.19 0.56 -12.94
CA HIS A 13 -20.02 -0.81 -12.45
C HIS A 13 -19.38 -1.70 -13.51
N LYS A 14 -19.91 -1.69 -14.75
CA LYS A 14 -19.36 -2.46 -15.86
C LYS A 14 -17.92 -2.06 -16.21
N ALA A 15 -17.59 -0.77 -16.14
CA ALA A 15 -16.22 -0.28 -16.33
C ALA A 15 -15.27 -0.72 -15.18
N TYR A 16 -15.79 -0.82 -13.95
CA TYR A 16 -15.04 -1.34 -12.81
C TYR A 16 -14.79 -2.85 -12.94
N GLU A 17 -15.80 -3.61 -13.35
CA GLU A 17 -15.67 -5.05 -13.63
C GLU A 17 -14.68 -5.32 -14.76
N LEU A 18 -14.78 -4.60 -15.88
CA LEU A 18 -13.84 -4.69 -17.00
C LEU A 18 -12.40 -4.40 -16.56
N ARG A 19 -12.18 -3.31 -15.80
CA ARG A 19 -10.86 -3.01 -15.23
C ARG A 19 -10.37 -4.16 -14.35
N THR A 20 -11.22 -4.66 -13.48
CA THR A 20 -10.86 -5.74 -12.55
C THR A 20 -10.53 -7.01 -13.30
N PHE A 21 -11.29 -7.35 -14.34
CA PHE A 21 -11.04 -8.48 -15.23
C PHE A 21 -9.69 -8.37 -15.95
N TYR A 22 -9.41 -7.25 -16.63
CA TYR A 22 -8.14 -7.06 -17.34
C TYR A 22 -6.92 -6.88 -16.43
N SER A 23 -7.14 -6.52 -15.16
CA SER A 23 -6.06 -6.35 -14.17
C SER A 23 -5.94 -7.51 -13.20
N ASN A 24 -6.74 -8.56 -13.37
CA ASN A 24 -6.63 -9.76 -12.56
C ASN A 24 -5.50 -10.63 -13.12
N VAL A 25 -4.41 -10.70 -12.37
CA VAL A 25 -3.21 -11.49 -12.71
C VAL A 25 -3.18 -12.85 -11.99
N GLY A 26 -4.34 -13.32 -11.53
CA GLY A 26 -4.52 -14.61 -10.83
C GLY A 26 -4.29 -14.55 -9.32
N TRP A 27 -3.39 -13.68 -8.86
CA TRP A 27 -3.08 -13.50 -7.43
C TRP A 27 -3.58 -12.17 -6.85
N GLY A 28 -4.20 -11.33 -7.68
CA GLY A 28 -4.78 -10.07 -7.23
C GLY A 28 -5.24 -9.20 -8.39
N THR A 29 -6.03 -8.18 -8.03
CA THR A 29 -6.60 -7.20 -8.96
C THR A 29 -5.79 -5.90 -8.95
N SER A 30 -6.11 -4.96 -9.84
CA SER A 30 -5.32 -3.73 -10.04
C SER A 30 -4.86 -3.02 -8.76
N ASN A 31 -5.73 -2.83 -7.77
CA ASN A 31 -5.37 -2.11 -6.56
C ASN A 31 -4.39 -2.91 -5.68
N TYR A 32 -4.59 -4.22 -5.54
CA TYR A 32 -3.69 -5.09 -4.79
C TYR A 32 -2.30 -5.16 -5.46
N VAL A 33 -2.27 -5.38 -6.78
CA VAL A 33 -1.02 -5.44 -7.55
C VAL A 33 -0.28 -4.10 -7.45
N ALA A 34 -1.00 -2.98 -7.53
CA ALA A 34 -0.40 -1.66 -7.39
C ALA A 34 0.15 -1.42 -5.97
N ALA A 35 -0.52 -1.92 -4.93
CA ALA A 35 -0.05 -1.86 -3.55
C ALA A 35 1.27 -2.62 -3.38
N VAL A 36 1.36 -3.86 -3.90
CA VAL A 36 2.60 -4.66 -3.92
C VAL A 36 3.72 -3.93 -4.67
N LEU A 37 3.43 -3.42 -5.87
CA LEU A 37 4.41 -2.67 -6.66
C LEU A 37 4.87 -1.39 -5.96
N SER A 38 4.03 -0.71 -5.20
CA SER A 38 4.43 0.52 -4.48
C SER A 38 5.51 0.24 -3.43
N LEU A 39 5.40 -0.86 -2.67
CA LEU A 39 6.43 -1.27 -1.71
C LEU A 39 7.72 -1.66 -2.42
N ALA A 40 7.61 -2.40 -3.52
CA ALA A 40 8.77 -2.85 -4.27
C ALA A 40 9.49 -1.67 -4.96
N VAL A 41 8.76 -0.71 -5.53
CA VAL A 41 9.32 0.54 -6.12
C VAL A 41 10.06 1.35 -5.05
N LEU A 42 9.45 1.54 -3.88
CA LEU A 42 10.09 2.25 -2.78
C LEU A 42 11.31 1.50 -2.24
N GLY A 43 11.23 0.17 -2.10
CA GLY A 43 12.36 -0.66 -1.71
C GLY A 43 13.54 -0.56 -2.69
N SER A 44 13.27 -0.63 -4.00
CA SER A 44 14.29 -0.42 -5.05
C SER A 44 14.85 1.00 -5.03
N ALA A 45 14.03 2.04 -4.76
CA ALA A 45 14.53 3.40 -4.61
C ALA A 45 15.46 3.55 -3.40
N ILE A 46 15.12 2.95 -2.25
CA ILE A 46 15.96 2.90 -1.06
C ILE A 46 17.30 2.21 -1.38
N LEU A 47 17.27 1.03 -2.01
CA LEU A 47 18.46 0.29 -2.40
C LEU A 47 19.33 1.09 -3.38
N LEU A 48 18.75 1.73 -4.39
CA LEU A 48 19.48 2.53 -5.37
C LEU A 48 20.25 3.71 -4.72
N VAL A 49 19.66 4.31 -3.69
CA VAL A 49 20.21 5.49 -2.98
C VAL A 49 21.20 5.09 -1.87
N LEU A 50 20.94 4.00 -1.15
CA LEU A 50 21.68 3.65 0.07
C LEU A 50 22.66 2.48 -0.09
N ALA A 51 22.44 1.56 -1.04
CA ALA A 51 23.29 0.39 -1.17
C ALA A 51 24.72 0.80 -1.58
N THR A 52 25.71 0.16 -0.95
CA THR A 52 27.13 0.35 -1.27
C THR A 52 27.58 -0.57 -2.40
N ARG A 53 26.96 -1.74 -2.55
CA ARG A 53 27.29 -2.73 -3.58
C ARG A 53 26.73 -2.30 -4.94
N PRO A 54 27.55 -2.20 -6.01
CA PRO A 54 27.12 -1.67 -7.29
C PRO A 54 26.05 -2.53 -7.97
N TRP A 55 26.13 -3.86 -7.86
CA TRP A 55 25.15 -4.75 -8.47
C TRP A 55 23.73 -4.55 -7.92
N LEU A 56 23.59 -4.27 -6.61
CA LEU A 56 22.30 -3.96 -5.99
C LEU A 56 21.69 -2.68 -6.59
N ARG A 57 22.53 -1.67 -6.83
CA ARG A 57 22.11 -0.41 -7.44
C ARG A 57 21.69 -0.61 -8.90
N ILE A 58 22.43 -1.41 -9.66
CA ILE A 58 22.12 -1.74 -11.06
C ILE A 58 20.79 -2.48 -11.15
N VAL A 59 20.62 -3.56 -10.38
CA VAL A 59 19.36 -4.32 -10.34
C VAL A 59 18.20 -3.44 -9.91
N SER A 60 18.39 -2.60 -8.89
CA SER A 60 17.36 -1.66 -8.44
C SER A 60 16.98 -0.67 -9.55
N ALA A 61 17.94 -0.06 -10.23
CA ALA A 61 17.70 0.87 -11.32
C ALA A 61 16.96 0.21 -12.50
N ILE A 62 17.38 -1.00 -12.90
CA ILE A 62 16.73 -1.76 -13.98
C ILE A 62 15.29 -2.12 -13.59
N SER A 63 15.06 -2.54 -12.34
CA SER A 63 13.74 -2.95 -11.85
C SER A 63 12.73 -1.80 -11.77
N LEU A 64 13.20 -0.57 -11.47
CA LEU A 64 12.32 0.59 -11.25
C LEU A 64 11.48 0.95 -12.48
N LEU A 65 12.04 0.81 -13.68
CA LEU A 65 11.35 1.18 -14.91
C LEU A 65 10.11 0.29 -15.18
N PRO A 66 10.22 -1.04 -15.34
CA PRO A 66 9.05 -1.88 -15.60
C PRO A 66 8.05 -1.84 -14.44
N MET A 67 8.51 -1.80 -13.18
CA MET A 67 7.63 -1.73 -12.01
C MET A 67 6.88 -0.40 -11.92
N GLY A 68 7.57 0.72 -12.19
CA GLY A 68 6.98 2.05 -12.23
C GLY A 68 5.97 2.21 -13.36
N LEU A 69 6.29 1.69 -14.56
CA LEU A 69 5.37 1.67 -15.71
C LEU A 69 4.13 0.82 -15.41
N ALA A 70 4.31 -0.39 -14.89
CA ALA A 70 3.19 -1.26 -14.49
C ALA A 70 2.32 -0.55 -13.45
N MET A 71 2.91 0.04 -12.42
CA MET A 71 2.17 0.79 -11.40
C MET A 71 1.38 1.97 -11.98
N ALA A 72 1.96 2.72 -12.93
CA ALA A 72 1.28 3.83 -13.61
C ALA A 72 0.07 3.34 -14.43
N LEU A 73 0.20 2.21 -15.12
CA LEU A 73 -0.88 1.60 -15.91
C LEU A 73 -2.04 1.08 -15.04
N LEU A 74 -1.79 0.78 -13.76
CA LEU A 74 -2.84 0.33 -12.84
C LEU A 74 -3.73 1.49 -12.34
N VAL A 75 -3.29 2.74 -12.50
CA VAL A 75 -4.06 3.96 -12.20
C VAL A 75 -4.69 3.93 -10.80
N SER A 76 -3.95 3.46 -9.78
CA SER A 76 -4.35 3.61 -8.38
C SER A 76 -3.83 4.93 -7.82
N ARG A 77 -4.75 5.76 -7.32
CA ARG A 77 -4.42 7.07 -6.72
C ARG A 77 -3.70 6.89 -5.39
N GLY A 78 -4.13 5.89 -4.61
CA GLY A 78 -3.55 5.59 -3.30
C GLY A 78 -2.09 5.16 -3.40
N THR A 79 -1.72 4.43 -4.45
CA THR A 79 -0.33 3.99 -4.65
C THR A 79 0.59 5.12 -5.09
N LEU A 80 0.11 6.05 -5.94
CA LEU A 80 0.88 7.26 -6.27
C LEU A 80 1.16 8.12 -5.04
N VAL A 81 0.14 8.33 -4.19
CA VAL A 81 0.29 9.07 -2.93
C VAL A 81 1.29 8.38 -1.99
N ALA A 82 1.20 7.06 -1.85
CA ALA A 82 2.15 6.31 -1.03
C ALA A 82 3.59 6.38 -1.51
N VAL A 83 3.83 6.26 -2.82
CA VAL A 83 5.17 6.42 -3.38
C VAL A 83 5.68 7.84 -3.15
N ALA A 84 4.84 8.86 -3.33
CA ALA A 84 5.22 10.24 -3.05
C ALA A 84 5.60 10.44 -1.57
N LEU A 85 4.80 9.92 -0.64
CA LEU A 85 5.08 9.98 0.80
C LEU A 85 6.33 9.18 1.18
N GLY A 86 6.55 8.01 0.57
CA GLY A 86 7.74 7.19 0.79
C GLY A 86 9.01 7.86 0.28
N LEU A 87 8.97 8.49 -0.90
CA LEU A 87 10.08 9.27 -1.44
C LEU A 87 10.34 10.53 -0.61
N LEU A 88 9.30 11.20 -0.11
CA LEU A 88 9.44 12.31 0.83
C LEU A 88 10.11 11.85 2.14
N GLY A 89 9.65 10.74 2.71
CA GLY A 89 10.26 10.17 3.91
C GLY A 89 11.73 9.77 3.68
N LEU A 90 12.05 9.17 2.53
CA LEU A 90 13.43 8.89 2.14
C LEU A 90 14.27 10.16 1.98
N PHE A 91 13.72 11.21 1.34
CA PHE A 91 14.38 12.51 1.20
C PHE A 91 14.73 13.13 2.57
N LEU A 92 13.81 13.04 3.53
CA LEU A 92 14.01 13.52 4.89
C LEU A 92 15.02 12.66 5.66
N ALA A 93 15.03 11.34 5.41
CA ALA A 93 15.95 10.39 6.04
C ALA A 93 17.40 10.55 5.57
N VAL A 94 17.61 10.85 4.29
CA VAL A 94 18.95 10.99 3.72
C VAL A 94 19.49 12.43 3.85
N GLY A 95 20.81 12.57 3.87
CA GLY A 95 21.50 13.87 3.90
C GLY A 95 22.53 14.03 2.77
N GLY A 96 23.00 15.26 2.56
CA GLY A 96 24.08 15.57 1.62
C GLY A 96 23.77 15.18 0.17
N ARG A 97 24.76 14.61 -0.55
CA ARG A 97 24.64 14.24 -1.97
C ARG A 97 23.51 13.24 -2.28
N ARG A 98 23.13 12.40 -1.29
CA ARG A 98 22.05 11.41 -1.46
C ARG A 98 20.67 12.08 -1.62
N ARG A 99 20.45 13.28 -1.06
CA ARG A 99 19.20 14.03 -1.26
C ARG A 99 18.98 14.38 -2.73
N TRP A 100 20.05 14.78 -3.42
CA TRP A 100 19.99 15.07 -4.85
C TRP A 100 19.61 13.82 -5.66
N SER A 101 20.10 12.63 -5.27
CA SER A 101 19.67 11.39 -5.92
C SER A 101 18.16 11.14 -5.78
N VAL A 102 17.58 11.37 -4.59
CA VAL A 102 16.13 11.22 -4.39
C VAL A 102 15.35 12.25 -5.20
N LEU A 103 15.80 13.51 -5.24
CA LEU A 103 15.18 14.55 -6.05
C LEU A 103 15.26 14.24 -7.55
N THR A 104 16.41 13.79 -8.04
CA THR A 104 16.59 13.39 -9.45
C THR A 104 15.69 12.22 -9.79
N LEU A 105 15.61 11.18 -8.95
CA LEU A 105 14.71 10.05 -9.16
C LEU A 105 13.24 10.48 -9.19
N SER A 106 12.85 11.36 -8.26
CA SER A 106 11.48 11.89 -8.19
C SER A 106 11.15 12.74 -9.43
N ALA A 107 12.07 13.60 -9.85
CA ALA A 107 11.91 14.44 -11.03
C ALA A 107 11.85 13.61 -12.32
N LEU A 108 12.75 12.63 -12.50
CA LEU A 108 12.74 11.73 -13.65
C LEU A 108 11.48 10.87 -13.70
N GLY A 109 11.06 10.31 -12.56
CA GLY A 109 9.82 9.53 -12.48
C GLY A 109 8.58 10.37 -12.81
N THR A 110 8.52 11.61 -12.30
CA THR A 110 7.43 12.54 -12.62
C THR A 110 7.45 12.96 -14.08
N ALA A 111 8.62 13.34 -14.61
CA ALA A 111 8.78 13.70 -16.01
C ALA A 111 8.35 12.55 -16.92
N LEU A 112 8.85 11.34 -16.70
CA LEU A 112 8.44 10.14 -17.44
C LEU A 112 6.93 9.95 -17.35
N LEU A 113 6.35 10.00 -16.14
CA LEU A 113 4.92 9.82 -15.95
C LEU A 113 4.10 10.81 -16.77
N THR A 114 4.49 12.09 -16.83
CA THR A 114 3.79 13.12 -17.62
C THR A 114 3.83 12.90 -19.13
N GLN A 115 4.83 12.17 -19.63
CA GLN A 115 4.94 11.83 -21.06
C GLN A 115 4.09 10.61 -21.45
N LEU A 116 3.65 9.82 -20.48
CA LEU A 116 2.86 8.63 -20.77
C LEU A 116 1.41 9.01 -21.12
N PRO A 117 0.78 8.34 -22.12
CA PRO A 117 -0.64 8.56 -22.43
C PRO A 117 -1.58 8.36 -21.23
N VAL A 118 -1.20 7.47 -20.31
CA VAL A 118 -1.94 7.18 -19.07
C VAL A 118 -2.02 8.38 -18.13
N PHE A 119 -1.14 9.37 -18.24
CA PHE A 119 -1.12 10.55 -17.38
C PHE A 119 -2.45 11.30 -17.38
N LYS A 120 -3.05 11.49 -18.57
CA LYS A 120 -4.37 12.14 -18.70
C LYS A 120 -5.43 11.36 -17.94
N VAL A 121 -5.37 10.02 -17.97
CA VAL A 121 -6.29 9.15 -17.23
C VAL A 121 -6.09 9.28 -15.72
N ILE A 122 -4.84 9.35 -15.26
CA ILE A 122 -4.50 9.59 -13.85
C ILE A 122 -5.10 10.93 -13.39
N LEU A 123 -4.88 12.01 -14.14
CA LEU A 123 -5.44 13.34 -13.81
C LEU A 123 -6.96 13.31 -13.76
N LEU A 124 -7.61 12.71 -14.77
CA LEU A 124 -9.06 12.55 -14.80
C LEU A 124 -9.58 11.76 -13.60
N ARG A 125 -8.84 10.76 -13.10
CA ARG A 125 -9.25 10.04 -11.89
C ARG A 125 -9.20 10.90 -10.63
N PHE A 126 -8.35 11.94 -10.58
CA PHE A 126 -8.34 12.88 -9.46
C PHE A 126 -9.45 13.93 -9.56
N THR A 127 -9.88 14.31 -10.77
CA THR A 127 -10.83 15.41 -10.98
C THR A 127 -12.28 14.96 -11.19
N LEU A 128 -12.53 13.75 -11.67
CA LEU A 128 -13.88 13.30 -11.99
C LEU A 128 -14.68 12.83 -10.77
N ALA A 129 -15.83 13.47 -10.56
CA ALA A 129 -16.85 13.07 -9.57
C ALA A 129 -17.44 11.67 -9.84
N SER A 130 -17.29 11.08 -11.03
CA SER A 130 -17.78 9.71 -11.32
C SER A 130 -17.03 8.61 -10.55
N GLN A 131 -15.89 8.92 -9.91
CA GLN A 131 -15.17 8.00 -9.01
C GLN A 131 -15.82 7.86 -7.63
N THR A 132 -16.90 8.58 -7.38
CA THR A 132 -17.71 8.53 -6.16
C THR A 132 -18.07 7.10 -5.77
N PHE A 133 -18.41 6.23 -6.72
CA PHE A 133 -18.80 4.84 -6.43
C PHE A 133 -17.74 4.05 -5.64
N SER A 134 -16.46 4.12 -6.02
CA SER A 134 -15.39 3.38 -5.30
C SER A 134 -15.19 3.88 -3.88
N TYR A 135 -15.42 5.17 -3.62
CA TYR A 135 -15.38 5.72 -2.26
C TYR A 135 -16.58 5.27 -1.44
N TYR A 136 -17.79 5.37 -2.00
CA TYR A 136 -19.00 4.92 -1.33
C TYR A 136 -18.98 3.41 -1.03
N ALA A 137 -18.49 2.58 -1.96
CA ALA A 137 -18.32 1.14 -1.73
C ALA A 137 -17.40 0.85 -0.54
N ARG A 138 -16.28 1.59 -0.40
CA ARG A 138 -15.41 1.48 0.78
C ARG A 138 -16.12 1.93 2.06
N LEU A 139 -16.82 3.06 2.05
CA LEU A 139 -17.56 3.55 3.22
C LEU A 139 -18.64 2.56 3.69
N VAL A 140 -19.36 1.95 2.74
CA VAL A 140 -20.32 0.87 3.05
C VAL A 140 -19.58 -0.34 3.65
N GLY A 141 -18.50 -0.80 3.02
CA GLY A 141 -17.68 -1.89 3.54
C GLY A 141 -17.13 -1.61 4.95
N TRP A 142 -16.71 -0.38 5.23
CA TRP A 142 -16.24 0.05 6.55
C TRP A 142 -17.34 0.02 7.59
N LYS A 143 -18.53 0.54 7.24
CA LYS A 143 -19.71 0.51 8.11
C LYS A 143 -20.08 -0.93 8.47
N LEU A 144 -20.15 -1.81 7.47
CA LEU A 144 -20.53 -3.21 7.68
C LEU A 144 -19.47 -3.97 8.49
N ALA A 145 -18.17 -3.73 8.24
CA ALA A 145 -17.09 -4.35 9.01
C ALA A 145 -17.10 -3.90 10.47
N PHE A 146 -17.37 -2.61 10.71
CA PHE A 146 -17.53 -2.09 12.05
C PHE A 146 -18.77 -2.66 12.74
N GLN A 147 -19.89 -2.79 12.03
CA GLN A 147 -21.10 -3.42 12.57
C GLN A 147 -20.83 -4.87 13.01
N ARG A 148 -20.19 -5.67 12.14
CA ARG A 148 -19.82 -7.05 12.49
C ARG A 148 -18.88 -7.11 13.70
N PHE A 149 -17.93 -6.16 13.81
CA PHE A 149 -17.09 -6.05 15.01
C PHE A 149 -17.91 -5.76 16.28
N VAL A 150 -18.90 -4.86 16.21
CA VAL A 150 -19.78 -4.56 17.37
C VAL A 150 -20.64 -5.77 17.76
N GLU A 151 -21.10 -6.56 16.79
CA GLU A 151 -21.85 -7.80 17.01
C GLU A 151 -20.98 -8.91 17.62
N HIS A 152 -19.70 -8.98 17.26
CA HIS A 152 -18.74 -9.99 17.70
C HIS A 152 -17.43 -9.38 18.27
N PRO A 153 -17.49 -8.63 19.38
CA PRO A 153 -16.39 -7.73 19.77
C PRO A 153 -15.14 -8.42 20.31
N LEU A 154 -15.25 -9.63 20.87
CA LEU A 154 -14.13 -10.31 21.52
C LEU A 154 -13.26 -11.11 20.55
N LEU A 155 -13.88 -12.04 19.83
CA LEU A 155 -13.20 -13.00 18.94
C LEU A 155 -13.55 -12.81 17.46
N GLY A 156 -14.45 -11.87 17.13
CA GLY A 156 -14.97 -11.72 15.78
C GLY A 156 -15.72 -12.97 15.32
N VAL A 157 -15.86 -13.11 14.00
CA VAL A 157 -16.52 -14.26 13.36
C VAL A 157 -15.56 -15.42 13.03
N GLY A 158 -14.28 -15.30 13.38
CA GLY A 158 -13.21 -16.23 13.06
C GLY A 158 -12.30 -15.74 11.93
N LEU A 159 -10.98 -15.91 12.09
CA LEU A 159 -9.98 -15.51 11.10
C LEU A 159 -10.21 -16.20 9.75
N GLY A 160 -10.34 -15.42 8.68
CA GLY A 160 -10.63 -15.89 7.33
C GLY A 160 -12.06 -16.42 7.14
N GLN A 161 -12.93 -16.32 8.15
CA GLN A 161 -14.31 -16.78 8.10
C GLN A 161 -15.29 -15.67 7.68
N GLY A 162 -14.83 -14.43 7.49
CA GLY A 162 -15.68 -13.31 7.13
C GLY A 162 -16.46 -13.48 5.82
N LYS A 163 -15.88 -14.22 4.86
CA LYS A 163 -16.49 -14.54 3.55
C LYS A 163 -17.55 -15.65 3.60
N PHE A 164 -17.59 -16.42 4.69
CA PHE A 164 -18.55 -17.51 4.89
C PHE A 164 -19.73 -17.09 5.77
N GLN A 165 -19.73 -15.83 6.23
CA GLN A 165 -20.89 -15.25 6.91
C GLN A 165 -22.02 -15.02 5.91
N THR A 166 -23.26 -14.93 6.41
CA THR A 166 -24.46 -14.69 5.60
C THR A 166 -24.91 -13.22 5.62
N ASP A 167 -24.04 -12.32 6.07
CA ASP A 167 -24.34 -10.89 6.16
C ASP A 167 -23.96 -10.13 4.87
N GLU A 168 -24.25 -8.83 4.83
CA GLU A 168 -23.98 -7.98 3.66
C GLU A 168 -22.48 -7.80 3.36
N LEU A 169 -21.61 -8.02 4.35
CA LEU A 169 -20.17 -7.87 4.18
C LEU A 169 -19.51 -9.09 3.51
N SER A 170 -20.12 -10.28 3.58
CA SER A 170 -19.59 -11.52 3.01
C SER A 170 -19.13 -11.43 1.54
N ASN A 171 -19.79 -10.57 0.74
CA ASN A 171 -19.50 -10.35 -0.68
C ASN A 171 -18.74 -9.04 -0.97
N LEU A 172 -18.21 -8.38 0.07
CA LEU A 172 -17.55 -7.08 -0.03
C LEU A 172 -16.20 -7.10 0.68
N ASP A 173 -15.21 -6.41 0.11
CA ASP A 173 -13.94 -6.13 0.77
C ASP A 173 -14.00 -4.73 1.39
N PRO A 174 -13.82 -4.57 2.71
CA PRO A 174 -13.75 -3.24 3.34
C PRO A 174 -12.63 -2.36 2.77
N HIS A 175 -11.63 -2.96 2.13
CA HIS A 175 -10.38 -2.30 1.75
C HIS A 175 -9.73 -1.58 2.93
N ASN A 176 -9.93 -2.09 4.15
CA ASN A 176 -9.32 -1.59 5.37
C ASN A 176 -8.99 -2.79 6.24
N TYR A 177 -7.71 -3.10 6.34
CA TYR A 177 -7.23 -4.28 7.02
C TYR A 177 -7.50 -4.23 8.53
N PHE A 178 -7.46 -3.05 9.15
CA PHE A 178 -7.78 -2.92 10.58
C PHE A 178 -9.23 -3.30 10.87
N LEU A 179 -10.16 -2.84 10.03
CA LEU A 179 -11.57 -3.21 10.14
C LEU A 179 -11.79 -4.68 9.80
N SER A 180 -11.08 -5.22 8.81
CA SER A 180 -11.13 -6.65 8.50
C SER A 180 -10.68 -7.49 9.69
N VAL A 181 -9.51 -7.21 10.26
CA VAL A 181 -8.98 -7.88 11.46
C VAL A 181 -9.95 -7.74 12.62
N ALA A 182 -10.46 -6.54 12.90
CA ALA A 182 -11.43 -6.32 13.98
C ALA A 182 -12.70 -7.15 13.77
N SER A 183 -13.25 -7.18 12.56
CA SER A 183 -14.47 -7.91 12.25
C SER A 183 -14.32 -9.43 12.32
N GLU A 184 -13.13 -9.96 12.01
CA GLU A 184 -12.87 -11.40 11.97
C GLU A 184 -12.27 -11.96 13.26
N THR A 185 -11.51 -11.17 14.00
CA THR A 185 -10.76 -11.62 15.19
C THR A 185 -11.09 -10.85 16.46
N GLY A 186 -12.00 -9.88 16.37
CA GLY A 186 -12.41 -9.04 17.47
C GLY A 186 -11.30 -8.13 17.99
N ILE A 187 -11.49 -7.63 19.20
CA ILE A 187 -10.55 -6.72 19.85
C ILE A 187 -9.23 -7.41 20.18
N LEU A 188 -9.24 -8.72 20.46
CA LEU A 188 -8.03 -9.46 20.80
C LEU A 188 -7.07 -9.54 19.62
N GLY A 189 -7.55 -9.90 18.43
CA GLY A 189 -6.70 -9.92 17.25
C GLY A 189 -6.31 -8.52 16.76
N LEU A 190 -7.20 -7.52 16.91
CA LEU A 190 -6.85 -6.12 16.61
C LEU A 190 -5.73 -5.61 17.52
N LEU A 191 -5.80 -5.87 18.83
CA LEU A 191 -4.75 -5.48 19.78
C LEU A 191 -3.43 -6.21 19.50
N ALA A 192 -3.48 -7.50 19.15
CA ALA A 192 -2.29 -8.25 18.76
C ALA A 192 -1.65 -7.65 17.49
N TRP A 193 -2.46 -7.28 16.50
CA TRP A 193 -2.00 -6.60 15.29
C TRP A 193 -1.37 -5.24 15.60
N ILE A 194 -2.03 -4.41 16.42
CA ILE A 194 -1.49 -3.11 16.85
C ILE A 194 -0.19 -3.30 17.63
N ALA A 195 -0.11 -4.27 18.54
CA ALA A 195 1.09 -4.57 19.31
C ALA A 195 2.27 -4.94 18.39
N LEU A 196 2.02 -5.76 17.36
CA LEU A 196 3.03 -6.07 16.35
C LEU A 196 3.53 -4.78 15.65
N LEU A 197 2.63 -3.92 15.19
CA LEU A 197 3.02 -2.65 14.56
C LEU A 197 3.84 -1.76 15.51
N VAL A 198 3.43 -1.65 16.77
CA VAL A 198 4.17 -0.90 17.80
C VAL A 198 5.58 -1.47 17.99
N ILE A 199 5.73 -2.78 18.06
CA ILE A 199 7.04 -3.44 18.15
C ILE A 199 7.91 -3.07 16.93
N LEU A 200 7.36 -3.16 15.71
CA LEU A 200 8.12 -2.85 14.50
C LEU A 200 8.57 -1.38 14.44
N PHE A 201 7.69 -0.43 14.78
CA PHE A 201 8.06 0.99 14.81
C PHE A 201 9.02 1.31 15.96
N ARG A 202 8.88 0.65 17.12
CA ARG A 202 9.87 0.76 18.20
C ARG A 202 11.24 0.26 17.76
N THR A 203 11.28 -0.85 17.03
CA THR A 203 12.51 -1.42 16.47
C THR A 203 13.15 -0.46 15.46
N ALA A 204 12.35 0.16 14.58
CA ALA A 204 12.85 1.22 13.69
C ALA A 204 13.44 2.41 14.47
N TRP A 205 12.73 2.84 15.50
CA TRP A 205 13.14 3.97 16.33
C TRP A 205 14.43 3.69 17.08
N VAL A 206 14.57 2.52 17.72
CA VAL A 206 15.80 2.13 18.43
C VAL A 206 16.98 2.05 17.47
N ALA A 207 16.82 1.38 16.32
CA ALA A 207 17.86 1.29 15.29
C ALA A 207 18.24 2.67 14.70
N SER A 208 17.34 3.65 14.77
CA SER A 208 17.60 5.01 14.30
C SER A 208 18.49 5.84 15.23
N ARG A 209 18.76 5.37 16.46
CA ARG A 209 19.58 6.08 17.45
C ARG A 209 21.08 5.75 17.37
N ASP A 210 21.45 4.82 16.50
CA ASP A 210 22.83 4.38 16.33
C ASP A 210 23.61 5.30 15.36
N ASP A 211 24.71 4.80 14.78
CA ASP A 211 25.52 5.52 13.81
C ASP A 211 24.71 6.06 12.62
N ARG A 212 25.27 7.08 11.95
CA ARG A 212 24.58 7.83 10.88
C ARG A 212 24.08 6.93 9.75
N ASN A 213 24.84 5.91 9.37
CA ASN A 213 24.47 5.05 8.25
C ASN A 213 23.36 4.07 8.66
N ARG A 214 23.50 3.43 9.82
CA ARG A 214 22.47 2.55 10.39
C ARG A 214 21.16 3.31 10.62
N ARG A 215 21.25 4.54 11.15
CA ARG A 215 20.11 5.46 11.28
C ARG A 215 19.40 5.71 9.96
N THR A 216 20.15 5.99 8.89
CA THR A 216 19.56 6.28 7.57
C THR A 216 18.76 5.07 7.05
N TRP A 217 19.29 3.86 7.21
CA TRP A 217 18.60 2.62 6.85
C TRP A 217 17.36 2.38 7.71
N ALA A 218 17.48 2.49 9.03
CA ALA A 218 16.38 2.29 9.96
C ALA A 218 15.21 3.24 9.68
N VAL A 219 15.48 4.53 9.46
CA VAL A 219 14.44 5.51 9.13
C VAL A 219 13.83 5.19 7.76
N SER A 220 14.62 4.83 6.75
CA SER A 220 14.11 4.52 5.41
C SER A 220 13.20 3.28 5.39
N LEU A 221 13.58 2.22 6.10
CA LEU A 221 12.76 1.02 6.27
C LEU A 221 11.54 1.29 7.15
N GLY A 222 11.66 2.12 8.19
CA GLY A 222 10.54 2.57 9.01
C GLY A 222 9.51 3.37 8.21
N VAL A 223 9.96 4.24 7.30
CA VAL A 223 9.09 4.95 6.34
C VAL A 223 8.39 3.96 5.42
N LEU A 224 9.10 2.94 4.91
CA LEU A 224 8.50 1.92 4.06
C LEU A 224 7.40 1.12 4.79
N LEU A 225 7.63 0.77 6.06
CA LEU A 225 6.63 0.15 6.94
C LEU A 225 5.45 1.08 7.19
N ALA A 226 5.70 2.37 7.45
CA ALA A 226 4.64 3.37 7.64
C ALA A 226 3.76 3.50 6.40
N VAL A 227 4.37 3.56 5.21
CA VAL A 227 3.65 3.55 3.94
C VAL A 227 2.80 2.28 3.80
N ALA A 228 3.36 1.12 4.16
CA ALA A 228 2.63 -0.14 4.08
C ALA A 228 1.38 -0.18 4.98
N VAL A 229 1.53 0.32 6.21
CA VAL A 229 0.44 0.42 7.19
C VAL A 229 -0.62 1.42 6.72
N VAL A 230 -0.21 2.60 6.23
CA VAL A 230 -1.15 3.61 5.73
C VAL A 230 -1.94 3.08 4.53
N HIS A 231 -1.29 2.33 3.64
CA HIS A 231 -1.95 1.64 2.52
C HIS A 231 -3.02 0.66 2.97
N SER A 232 -2.76 -0.09 4.03
CA SER A 232 -3.71 -1.06 4.56
C SER A 232 -5.01 -0.44 5.08
N CYS A 233 -5.08 0.88 5.26
CA CYS A 233 -6.30 1.58 5.66
C CYS A 233 -7.30 1.76 4.51
N TYR A 234 -6.87 1.66 3.24
CA TYR A 234 -7.74 1.96 2.09
C TYR A 234 -7.51 1.08 0.85
N GLU A 235 -6.56 0.14 0.87
CA GLU A 235 -6.36 -0.87 -0.16
C GLU A 235 -6.38 -2.29 0.43
N PRO A 236 -6.71 -3.31 -0.38
CA PRO A 236 -6.56 -4.69 0.05
C PRO A 236 -5.07 -5.00 0.08
N THR A 237 -4.52 -5.33 1.25
CA THR A 237 -3.08 -5.53 1.43
C THR A 237 -2.78 -6.89 2.07
N PHE A 238 -2.75 -6.99 3.39
CA PHE A 238 -2.33 -8.18 4.13
C PHE A 238 -3.11 -9.48 3.89
N PRO A 239 -4.38 -9.49 3.42
CA PRO A 239 -5.02 -10.74 3.00
C PRO A 239 -4.30 -11.44 1.85
N GLY A 240 -3.55 -10.69 1.03
CA GLY A 240 -2.76 -11.25 -0.05
C GLY A 240 -1.32 -11.59 0.37
N ALA A 241 -0.89 -12.80 0.00
CA ALA A 241 0.41 -13.34 0.40
C ALA A 241 1.60 -12.47 -0.02
N ASN A 242 1.59 -11.91 -1.24
CA ASN A 242 2.71 -11.10 -1.75
C ASN A 242 2.97 -9.84 -0.90
N TYR A 243 1.91 -9.14 -0.51
CA TYR A 243 2.03 -7.94 0.33
C TYR A 243 2.46 -8.32 1.75
N PHE A 244 1.86 -9.37 2.29
CA PHE A 244 2.21 -9.93 3.60
C PHE A 244 3.69 -10.29 3.68
N PHE A 245 4.22 -11.08 2.73
CA PHE A 245 5.63 -11.49 2.73
C PHE A 245 6.58 -10.31 2.59
N LEU A 246 6.30 -9.35 1.70
CA LEU A 246 7.14 -8.16 1.56
C LEU A 246 7.19 -7.37 2.88
N PHE A 247 6.05 -7.16 3.53
CA PHE A 247 5.99 -6.46 4.82
C PHE A 247 6.82 -7.17 5.89
N PHE A 248 6.66 -8.49 6.04
CA PHE A 248 7.40 -9.25 7.04
C PHE A 248 8.89 -9.41 6.72
N TRP A 249 9.29 -9.43 5.45
CA TRP A 249 10.70 -9.35 5.07
C TRP A 249 11.33 -8.00 5.41
N ILE A 250 10.62 -6.90 5.16
CA ILE A 250 11.08 -5.56 5.56
C ILE A 250 11.22 -5.50 7.09
N ALA A 251 10.24 -6.00 7.83
CA ALA A 251 10.28 -6.11 9.29
C ALA A 251 11.46 -6.94 9.78
N ALA A 252 11.74 -8.09 9.17
CA ALA A 252 12.86 -8.96 9.54
C ALA A 252 14.22 -8.30 9.27
N ILE A 253 14.37 -7.63 8.12
CA ILE A 253 15.60 -6.87 7.80
C ILE A 253 15.81 -5.75 8.82
N LEU A 254 14.75 -5.02 9.15
CA LEU A 254 14.82 -3.96 10.15
C LEU A 254 15.18 -4.49 11.54
N HIS A 255 14.58 -5.60 11.96
CA HIS A 255 14.89 -6.24 13.23
C HIS A 255 16.36 -6.65 13.31
N ARG A 256 16.87 -7.34 12.27
CA ARG A 256 18.29 -7.68 12.18
C ARG A 256 19.19 -6.45 12.19
N ALA A 257 18.73 -5.36 11.58
CA ALA A 257 19.41 -4.08 11.61
C ALA A 257 19.28 -3.35 12.95
N ALA A 258 18.47 -3.81 13.90
CA ALA A 258 18.32 -3.21 15.24
C ALA A 258 19.04 -3.99 16.35
N ASP A 259 19.31 -5.28 16.10
CA ASP A 259 20.03 -6.14 17.03
C ASP A 259 21.49 -5.66 17.18
N PRO A 260 21.97 -5.29 18.38
CA PRO A 260 23.39 -5.05 18.59
C PRO A 260 24.14 -6.37 18.46
N ALA A 261 25.11 -6.42 17.54
CA ALA A 261 26.03 -7.56 17.42
C ALA A 261 26.95 -7.67 18.64
#